data_AF-A0A1C0TYA9-F1
#
_entry.id   AF-A0A1C0TYA9-F1
#
_cell.length_a   1.000
_cell.length_b   1.000
_cell.length_c   1.000
_cell.angle_alpha   90.00
_cell.angle_beta   90.00
_cell.angle_gamma   90.00
#
_symmetry.space_group_name_H-M   'P 1'
#
loop_
_entity.id
_entity.type
_entity.pdbx_description
1 polymer ?
#
loop_
_entity_poly.entity_id
_entity_poly.type
_entity_poly.pdbx_seq_one_letter_code
_entity_poly.pdbx_strand_id
1 'polypeptide(L)'
;MNDGLHFLCQVTDLPEKTFAVAEFSLQEELSQLFTLSLTLVSQRADIDLESLLLQSVKFQVVFNGVEQRQVSGVIAQAVLRETHAHRTLYSLTVRPALWRMTLNQDSRIYHRQSVPAILNSLLKKHHVLADSQLNEFHYIREYVTQKRESDYDFFARLVAEEGPIPIRVWRGRKPCFRSLKATDVFRKMRRRNRLSSAVSRQFRTNVWPAMGKVIVLN
;
A
#
# COMPACT_ATOMS: atom_id res chain seq x y z
N MET A 1 -22.91 16.88 -9.80
CA MET A 1 -21.70 17.61 -10.23
C MET A 1 -20.49 17.02 -9.50
N ASN A 2 -19.98 15.88 -9.97
CA ASN A 2 -18.77 15.21 -9.45
C ASN A 2 -17.89 14.81 -10.64
N ASP A 3 -17.73 15.72 -11.60
CA ASP A 3 -16.90 15.50 -12.78
C ASP A 3 -15.47 15.93 -12.47
N GLY A 4 -14.60 14.95 -12.22
CA GLY A 4 -13.26 15.20 -11.76
C GLY A 4 -12.53 13.95 -11.29
N LEU A 5 -11.20 14.04 -11.24
CA LEU A 5 -10.34 13.06 -10.59
C LEU A 5 -10.15 13.49 -9.13
N HIS A 6 -10.63 12.68 -8.20
CA HIS A 6 -10.51 12.93 -6.77
C HIS A 6 -9.71 11.81 -6.12
N PHE A 7 -8.85 12.21 -5.19
CA PHE A 7 -8.07 11.30 -4.36
C PHE A 7 -8.56 11.43 -2.93
N LEU A 8 -9.01 10.32 -2.36
CA LEU A 8 -9.51 10.27 -1.00
C LEU A 8 -8.54 9.43 -0.17
N CYS A 9 -8.19 9.95 0.99
CA CYS A 9 -7.37 9.24 1.98
C CYS A 9 -8.15 9.21 3.29
N GLN A 10 -8.60 8.03 3.68
CA GLN A 10 -9.33 7.80 4.92
C GLN A 10 -8.45 7.01 5.88
N VAL A 11 -8.24 7.57 7.08
CA VAL A 11 -7.59 6.89 8.21
C VAL A 11 -8.70 6.45 9.16
N THR A 12 -8.57 5.26 9.75
CA THR A 12 -9.66 4.64 10.55
C THR A 12 -10.09 5.49 11.74
N ASP A 13 -9.16 6.21 12.38
CA ASP A 13 -9.40 6.98 13.60
C ASP A 13 -9.63 8.49 13.36
N LEU A 14 -9.68 8.92 12.09
CA LEU A 14 -9.87 10.31 11.74
C LEU A 14 -11.07 10.53 10.82
N PRO A 15 -11.73 11.70 10.89
CA PRO A 15 -12.80 12.08 9.97
C PRO A 15 -12.36 12.00 8.51
N GLU A 16 -13.27 11.59 7.62
CA GLU A 16 -13.02 11.31 6.20
C GLU A 16 -12.49 12.51 5.38
N LYS A 17 -12.63 13.74 5.90
CA LYS A 17 -12.22 14.99 5.25
C LYS A 17 -11.03 15.68 5.93
N THR A 18 -10.33 14.99 6.84
CA THR A 18 -9.20 15.57 7.58
C THR A 18 -7.99 15.82 6.69
N PHE A 19 -7.77 14.97 5.68
CA PHE A 19 -6.61 15.05 4.79
C PHE A 19 -7.03 15.24 3.34
N ALA A 20 -6.42 16.23 2.68
CA ALA A 20 -6.43 16.36 1.24
C ALA A 20 -5.11 15.79 0.68
N VAL A 21 -5.18 14.95 -0.36
CA VAL A 21 -3.98 14.38 -0.99
C VAL A 21 -3.39 15.41 -1.97
N ALA A 22 -2.16 15.85 -1.73
CA ALA A 22 -1.44 16.72 -2.64
C ALA A 22 -0.61 15.92 -3.65
N GLU A 23 0.12 14.91 -3.17
CA GLU A 23 0.96 14.04 -4.00
C GLU A 23 0.87 12.60 -3.50
N PHE A 24 1.02 11.65 -4.41
CA PHE A 24 1.17 10.24 -4.07
C PHE A 24 2.15 9.54 -5.02
N SER A 25 2.88 8.58 -4.49
CA SER A 25 3.76 7.69 -5.25
C SER A 25 3.51 6.26 -4.78
N LEU A 26 3.12 5.38 -5.71
CA LEU A 26 2.85 3.97 -5.44
C LEU A 26 3.89 3.11 -6.16
N GLN A 27 4.74 2.46 -5.37
CA GLN A 27 5.71 1.47 -5.83
C GLN A 27 5.15 0.06 -5.59
N GLU A 28 5.02 -0.71 -6.66
CA GLU A 28 4.52 -2.09 -6.64
C GLU A 28 5.42 -2.94 -7.52
N GLU A 29 5.92 -4.03 -6.95
CA GLU A 29 6.76 -5.01 -7.63
C GLU A 29 6.15 -6.40 -7.47
N LEU A 30 6.50 -7.31 -8.38
CA LEU A 30 6.04 -8.69 -8.30
C LEU A 30 6.71 -9.35 -7.09
N SER A 31 5.92 -10.04 -6.27
CA SER A 31 6.41 -10.77 -5.09
C SER A 31 7.08 -9.90 -4.01
N GLN A 32 6.90 -8.58 -4.03
CA GLN A 32 7.34 -7.68 -2.96
C GLN A 32 6.19 -6.88 -2.37
N LEU A 33 6.39 -6.42 -1.14
CA LEU A 33 5.44 -5.54 -0.45
C LEU A 33 5.43 -4.16 -1.10
N PHE A 34 4.24 -3.68 -1.48
CA PHE A 34 4.11 -2.35 -2.05
C PHE A 34 4.47 -1.26 -1.04
N THR A 35 4.86 -0.09 -1.56
CA THR A 35 5.09 1.11 -0.77
C THR A 35 4.29 2.26 -1.37
N LEU A 36 3.42 2.86 -0.57
CA LEU A 36 2.64 4.03 -0.96
C LEU A 36 3.10 5.24 -0.14
N SER A 37 3.80 6.16 -0.79
CA SER A 37 4.18 7.44 -0.20
C SER A 37 3.11 8.48 -0.51
N LEU A 38 2.55 9.11 0.52
CA LEU A 38 1.51 10.12 0.43
C LEU A 38 2.02 11.44 1.00
N THR A 39 1.78 12.53 0.28
CA THR A 39 1.90 13.90 0.81
C THR A 39 0.49 14.43 1.00
N LEU A 40 0.11 14.63 2.25
CA LEU A 40 -1.21 15.06 2.68
C LEU A 40 -1.15 16.51 3.18
N VAL A 41 -2.22 17.25 2.95
CA VAL A 41 -2.42 18.60 3.44
C VAL A 41 -3.63 18.59 4.36
N SER A 42 -3.46 19.08 5.59
CA SER A 42 -4.57 19.33 6.51
C SER A 42 -4.61 20.81 6.89
N GLN A 43 -5.79 21.29 7.28
CA GLN A 43 -5.94 22.59 7.93
C GLN A 43 -5.58 22.51 9.43
N ARG A 44 -5.53 21.29 9.97
CA ARG A 44 -5.26 21.00 11.37
C ARG A 44 -3.77 20.68 11.55
N ALA A 45 -3.12 21.44 12.42
CA ALA A 45 -1.73 21.21 12.84
C ALA A 45 -1.64 20.39 14.14
N ASP A 46 -2.78 20.09 14.78
CA ASP A 46 -2.89 19.43 16.08
C ASP A 46 -3.04 17.91 15.99
N ILE A 47 -2.66 17.31 14.85
CA ILE A 47 -2.81 15.87 14.65
C ILE A 47 -1.65 15.13 15.32
N ASP A 48 -1.97 14.28 16.28
CA ASP A 48 -0.97 13.43 16.92
C ASP A 48 -0.45 12.37 15.94
N LEU A 49 0.82 12.48 15.56
CA LEU A 49 1.49 11.58 14.62
C LEU A 49 1.69 10.18 15.22
N GLU A 50 1.83 10.07 16.53
CA GLU A 50 2.06 8.77 17.19
C GLU A 50 0.81 7.91 17.13
N SER A 51 -0.36 8.50 17.41
CA SER A 51 -1.64 7.82 17.27
C SER A 51 -1.88 7.27 15.86
N LEU A 52 -1.35 7.93 14.82
CA LEU A 52 -1.51 7.50 13.42
C LEU A 52 -0.69 6.26 13.07
N LEU A 53 0.38 5.95 13.80
CA LEU A 53 1.24 4.82 13.46
C LEU A 53 0.47 3.50 13.55
N LEU A 54 0.75 2.60 12.61
CA LEU A 54 0.12 1.28 12.48
C LEU A 54 -1.40 1.29 12.24
N GLN A 55 -2.03 2.46 12.10
CA GLN A 55 -3.44 2.55 11.78
C GLN A 55 -3.72 2.14 10.32
N SER A 56 -4.91 1.57 10.10
CA SER A 56 -5.36 1.19 8.76
C SER A 56 -5.78 2.42 7.96
N VAL A 57 -5.28 2.50 6.74
CA VAL A 57 -5.55 3.57 5.77
C VAL A 57 -6.15 2.99 4.51
N LYS A 58 -7.16 3.69 3.98
CA LYS A 58 -7.74 3.45 2.66
C LYS A 58 -7.46 4.64 1.77
N PHE A 59 -6.76 4.38 0.67
CA PHE A 59 -6.52 5.34 -0.40
C PHE A 59 -7.40 4.98 -1.60
N GLN A 60 -8.21 5.92 -2.07
CA GLN A 60 -9.13 5.73 -3.19
C GLN A 60 -8.86 6.74 -4.30
N VAL A 61 -8.87 6.23 -5.53
CA VAL A 61 -8.83 7.03 -6.75
C VAL A 61 -10.21 6.98 -7.38
N VAL A 62 -10.91 8.09 -7.36
CA VAL A 62 -12.28 8.24 -7.90
C VAL A 62 -12.22 9.13 -9.14
N PHE A 63 -12.85 8.67 -10.22
CA PHE A 63 -12.96 9.44 -11.46
C PHE A 63 -14.43 9.54 -11.88
N ASN A 64 -14.94 10.76 -12.01
CA ASN A 64 -16.33 11.05 -12.38
C ASN A 64 -17.34 10.29 -11.50
N GLY A 65 -17.11 10.29 -10.18
CA GLY A 65 -17.94 9.57 -9.21
C GLY A 65 -17.79 8.03 -9.20
N VAL A 66 -16.96 7.45 -10.08
CA VAL A 66 -16.70 6.01 -10.14
C VAL A 66 -15.34 5.68 -9.55
N GLU A 67 -15.32 4.82 -8.53
CA GLU A 67 -14.09 4.30 -7.93
C GLU A 67 -13.29 3.48 -8.96
N GLN A 68 -12.07 3.95 -9.26
CA GLN A 68 -11.18 3.29 -10.21
C GLN A 68 -10.21 2.33 -9.53
N ARG A 69 -9.72 2.72 -8.35
CA ARG A 69 -8.72 1.94 -7.60
C ARG A 69 -8.83 2.24 -6.12
N GLN A 70 -8.76 1.18 -5.32
CA GLN A 70 -8.60 1.24 -3.88
C GLN A 70 -7.27 0.59 -3.50
N VAL A 71 -6.53 1.23 -2.61
CA VAL A 71 -5.34 0.65 -1.96
C VAL A 71 -5.57 0.73 -0.45
N SER A 72 -5.48 -0.41 0.21
CA SER A 72 -5.62 -0.51 1.66
C SER A 72 -4.28 -0.92 2.27
N GLY A 73 -3.87 -0.27 3.35
CA GLY A 73 -2.62 -0.56 4.03
C GLY A 73 -2.60 -0.06 5.46
N VAL A 74 -1.43 -0.08 6.09
CA VAL A 74 -1.15 0.44 7.42
C VAL A 74 -0.10 1.55 7.34
N ILE A 75 -0.19 2.55 8.21
CA ILE A 75 0.82 3.62 8.29
C ILE A 75 2.08 3.03 8.92
N ALA A 76 3.15 2.96 8.13
CA ALA A 76 4.47 2.53 8.59
C ALA A 76 5.28 3.70 9.16
N GLN A 77 5.09 4.90 8.60
CA GLN A 77 5.79 6.10 9.02
C GLN A 77 4.91 7.32 8.77
N ALA A 78 4.92 8.25 9.72
CA ALA A 78 4.27 9.56 9.63
C ALA A 78 5.28 10.65 9.97
N VAL A 79 5.38 11.69 9.12
CA VAL A 79 6.30 12.81 9.32
C VAL A 79 5.57 14.11 9.06
N LEU A 80 5.63 15.05 10.00
CA LEU A 80 5.25 16.44 9.78
C LEU A 80 6.35 17.14 8.98
N ARG A 81 6.00 17.73 7.83
CA ARG A 81 6.97 18.40 6.95
C ARG A 81 7.04 19.90 7.25
N GLU A 82 5.97 20.60 6.91
CA GLU A 82 5.91 22.06 6.98
C GLU A 82 4.54 22.48 7.50
N THR A 83 4.55 23.50 8.36
CA THR A 83 3.31 24.11 8.86
C THR A 83 3.28 25.54 8.34
N HIS A 84 2.42 25.80 7.36
CA HIS A 84 2.07 27.15 6.97
C HIS A 84 0.83 27.62 7.74
N ALA A 85 0.66 28.94 7.85
CA ALA A 85 -0.36 29.59 8.69
C ALA A 85 -1.80 29.04 8.58
N HIS A 86 -2.17 28.43 7.45
CA HIS A 86 -3.49 27.83 7.24
C HIS A 86 -3.46 26.38 6.76
N ARG A 87 -2.27 25.79 6.54
CA ARG A 87 -2.11 24.47 5.94
C ARG A 87 -0.85 23.79 6.45
N THR A 88 -1.02 22.57 6.90
CA THR A 88 0.05 21.71 7.38
C THR A 88 0.26 20.55 6.42
N LEU A 89 1.51 20.35 6.02
CA LEU A 89 1.92 19.23 5.16
C LEU A 89 2.42 18.06 5.99
N TYR A 90 1.83 16.89 5.74
CA TYR A 90 2.19 15.61 6.33
C TYR A 90 2.70 14.67 5.24
N SER A 91 3.72 13.89 5.55
CA SER A 91 4.23 12.83 4.70
C SER A 91 3.96 11.49 5.39
N LEU A 92 3.12 10.67 4.78
CA LEU A 92 2.79 9.33 5.28
C LEU A 92 3.38 8.28 4.35
N THR A 93 3.95 7.23 4.92
CA THR A 93 4.33 6.03 4.19
C THR A 93 3.41 4.89 4.61
N VAL A 94 2.65 4.38 3.65
CA VAL A 94 1.69 3.29 3.83
C VAL A 94 2.26 2.02 3.23
N ARG A 95 2.20 0.93 3.99
CA ARG A 95 2.66 -0.41 3.62
C ARG A 95 1.50 -1.41 3.75
N PRO A 96 1.53 -2.58 3.08
CA PRO A 96 0.54 -3.63 3.32
C PRO A 96 0.59 -4.13 4.77
N ALA A 97 -0.52 -4.69 5.28
CA ALA A 97 -0.55 -5.25 6.63
C ALA A 97 0.52 -6.33 6.88
N LEU A 98 0.90 -7.09 5.84
CA LEU A 98 1.98 -8.07 5.88
C LEU A 98 3.34 -7.48 6.26
N TRP A 99 3.57 -6.19 6.03
CA TRP A 99 4.81 -5.51 6.42
C TRP A 99 5.07 -5.59 7.93
N ARG A 100 4.04 -5.71 8.77
CA ARG A 100 4.24 -5.89 10.22
C ARG A 100 5.08 -7.11 10.57
N MET A 101 5.06 -8.14 9.71
CA MET A 101 5.84 -9.36 9.86
C MET A 101 7.35 -9.15 9.58
N THR A 102 7.75 -8.02 9.02
CA THR A 102 9.18 -7.67 8.84
C THR A 102 9.76 -7.00 10.08
N LEU A 103 8.93 -6.59 11.05
CA LEU A 103 9.35 -5.83 12.23
C LEU A 103 9.82 -6.72 13.38
N ASN A 104 9.71 -8.04 13.25
CA ASN A 104 10.17 -8.99 14.24
C ASN A 104 11.24 -9.90 13.68
N GLN A 105 11.96 -10.56 14.59
CA GLN A 105 12.95 -11.57 14.27
C GLN A 105 12.81 -12.68 15.31
N ASP A 106 12.54 -13.90 14.86
CA ASP A 106 12.24 -15.02 15.74
C ASP A 106 13.07 -16.27 15.39
N SER A 107 13.14 -17.22 16.32
CA SER A 107 13.68 -18.55 16.08
C SER A 107 12.71 -19.59 16.63
N ARG A 108 12.12 -20.41 15.76
CA ARG A 108 11.06 -21.35 16.11
C ARG A 108 11.17 -22.64 15.30
N ILE A 109 10.69 -23.71 15.92
CA ILE A 109 10.64 -25.04 15.36
C ILE A 109 9.17 -25.41 15.12
N TYR A 110 8.87 -25.90 13.92
CA TYR A 110 7.57 -26.46 13.55
C TYR A 110 7.75 -27.94 13.26
N HIS A 111 7.06 -28.80 14.01
CA HIS A 111 7.15 -30.26 13.88
C HIS A 111 5.83 -30.83 13.36
N ARG A 112 5.90 -31.72 12.36
CA ARG A 112 4.75 -32.41 11.76
C ARG A 112 3.61 -31.46 11.34
N GLN A 113 3.96 -30.35 10.69
CA GLN A 113 3.00 -29.36 10.20
C GLN A 113 3.11 -29.20 8.68
N SER A 114 1.98 -28.93 8.03
CA SER A 114 1.95 -28.54 6.62
C SER A 114 2.33 -27.06 6.48
N VAL A 115 2.92 -26.69 5.35
CA VAL A 115 3.29 -25.28 5.06
C VAL A 115 2.08 -24.34 5.19
N PRO A 116 0.90 -24.64 4.61
CA PRO A 116 -0.34 -23.89 4.86
C PRO A 116 -0.66 -23.61 6.33
N ALA A 117 -0.50 -24.62 7.18
CA ALA A 117 -0.81 -24.50 8.60
C ALA A 117 0.16 -23.54 9.29
N ILE A 118 1.45 -23.61 8.93
CA ILE A 118 2.49 -22.70 9.41
C ILE A 118 2.19 -21.27 8.96
N LEU A 119 1.93 -21.05 7.66
CA LEU A 119 1.62 -19.73 7.10
C LEU A 119 0.37 -19.12 7.76
N ASN A 120 -0.69 -19.91 7.96
CA ASN A 120 -1.90 -19.46 8.64
C ASN A 120 -1.66 -19.12 10.12
N SER A 121 -0.80 -19.85 10.81
CA SER A 121 -0.39 -19.53 12.18
C SER A 121 0.33 -18.18 12.24
N LEU A 122 1.26 -17.92 11.32
CA LEU A 122 1.97 -16.64 11.21
C LEU A 122 1.02 -15.48 10.91
N LEU A 123 0.09 -15.65 9.97
CA LEU A 123 -0.89 -14.62 9.63
C LEU A 123 -1.81 -14.29 10.82
N LYS A 124 -2.23 -15.30 11.57
CA LYS A 124 -3.02 -15.13 12.80
C LYS A 124 -2.24 -14.39 13.89
N LYS A 125 -0.96 -14.73 14.10
CA LYS A 125 -0.07 -14.05 15.07
C LYS A 125 -0.01 -12.55 14.83
N HIS A 126 0.01 -12.12 13.58
CA HIS A 126 0.11 -10.70 13.20
C HIS A 126 -1.25 -10.02 12.94
N HIS A 127 -2.36 -10.71 13.23
CA HIS A 127 -3.73 -10.23 12.96
C HIS A 127 -3.95 -9.82 11.50
N VAL A 128 -3.29 -10.48 10.56
CA VAL A 128 -3.46 -10.22 9.13
C VAL A 128 -4.62 -11.07 8.62
N LEU A 129 -5.68 -10.42 8.17
CA LEU A 129 -6.81 -11.09 7.53
C LEU A 129 -6.43 -11.49 6.11
N ALA A 130 -6.19 -12.78 5.91
CA ALA A 130 -5.99 -13.37 4.58
C ALA A 130 -6.99 -14.52 4.38
N ASP A 131 -7.50 -14.62 3.17
CA ASP A 131 -8.26 -15.81 2.76
C ASP A 131 -7.29 -16.73 2.02
N SER A 132 -6.92 -17.82 2.69
CA SER A 132 -5.96 -18.78 2.18
C SER A 132 -6.73 -19.78 1.31
N GLN A 133 -6.86 -19.50 0.01
CA GLN A 133 -7.35 -20.48 -0.97
C GLN A 133 -6.23 -21.50 -1.27
N LEU A 134 -5.85 -22.25 -0.24
CA LEU A 134 -4.83 -23.30 -0.27
C LEU A 134 -5.56 -24.61 -0.57
N ASN A 135 -6.10 -24.70 -1.79
CA ASN A 135 -6.92 -25.84 -2.21
C ASN A 135 -6.08 -27.05 -2.68
N GLU A 136 -4.76 -26.95 -2.65
CA GLU A 136 -3.87 -28.04 -3.02
C GLU A 136 -3.49 -28.90 -1.81
N PHE A 137 -3.28 -30.19 -2.03
CA PHE A 137 -2.80 -31.10 -1.00
C PHE A 137 -1.32 -30.79 -0.73
N HIS A 138 -1.03 -30.27 0.47
CA HIS A 138 0.35 -30.00 0.90
C HIS A 138 0.87 -31.12 1.80
N TYR A 139 2.11 -31.57 1.52
CA TYR A 139 2.76 -32.60 2.33
C TYR A 139 3.04 -32.08 3.75
N ILE A 140 2.87 -32.97 4.73
CA ILE A 140 3.18 -32.67 6.13
C ILE A 140 4.68 -32.81 6.31
N ARG A 141 5.38 -31.70 6.54
CA ARG A 141 6.83 -31.72 6.77
C ARG A 141 7.12 -32.20 8.19
N GLU A 142 8.10 -33.09 8.33
CA GLU A 142 8.50 -33.61 9.64
C GLU A 142 9.07 -32.50 10.53
N TYR A 143 9.91 -31.63 9.95
CA TYR A 143 10.56 -30.55 10.68
C TYR A 143 10.84 -29.35 9.78
N VAL A 144 10.41 -28.17 10.22
CA VAL A 144 10.70 -26.88 9.58
C VAL A 144 11.23 -25.93 10.65
N THR A 145 12.32 -25.24 10.34
CA THR A 145 12.91 -24.25 11.24
C THR A 145 12.80 -22.85 10.67
N GLN A 146 12.51 -21.92 11.57
CA GLN A 146 12.75 -20.51 11.42
C GLN A 146 13.98 -20.18 12.25
N LYS A 147 15.06 -19.67 11.65
CA LYS A 147 16.33 -19.44 12.35
C LYS A 147 16.78 -17.99 12.17
N ARG A 148 16.55 -17.16 13.20
CA ARG A 148 16.98 -15.75 13.25
C ARG A 148 16.57 -14.95 12.01
N GLU A 149 15.40 -15.26 11.46
CA GLU A 149 14.83 -14.57 10.29
C GLU A 149 13.52 -13.90 10.70
N SER A 150 13.11 -12.85 9.97
CA SER A 150 11.81 -12.22 10.23
C SER A 150 10.68 -13.15 9.87
N ASP A 151 9.50 -12.95 10.45
CA ASP A 151 8.34 -13.78 10.10
C ASP A 151 7.98 -13.61 8.62
N TYR A 152 8.23 -12.43 8.05
CA TYR A 152 8.04 -12.19 6.62
C TYR A 152 9.06 -12.95 5.75
N ASP A 153 10.35 -12.93 6.11
CA ASP A 153 11.37 -13.63 5.33
C ASP A 153 11.12 -15.15 5.36
N PHE A 154 10.76 -15.67 6.53
CA PHE A 154 10.36 -17.06 6.69
C PHE A 154 9.13 -17.39 5.84
N PHE A 155 8.12 -16.53 5.86
CA PHE A 155 6.91 -16.67 5.05
C PHE A 155 7.24 -16.65 3.55
N ALA A 156 8.04 -15.70 3.09
CA ALA A 156 8.43 -15.56 1.69
C ALA A 156 9.23 -16.77 1.20
N ARG A 157 10.15 -17.27 2.03
CA ARG A 157 10.92 -18.49 1.75
C ARG A 157 10.01 -19.71 1.61
N LEU A 158 9.10 -19.93 2.56
CA LEU A 158 8.16 -21.06 2.49
C LEU A 158 7.24 -20.99 1.28
N VAL A 159 6.76 -19.79 0.92
CA VAL A 159 5.94 -19.59 -0.28
C VAL A 159 6.76 -19.86 -1.54
N ALA A 160 8.02 -19.43 -1.60
CA ALA A 160 8.87 -19.68 -2.76
C ALA A 160 9.20 -21.18 -2.94
N GLU A 161 9.37 -21.94 -1.86
CA GLU A 161 9.65 -23.38 -1.89
C GLU A 161 8.47 -24.21 -2.42
N GLU A 162 7.22 -23.86 -2.09
CA GLU A 162 6.03 -24.60 -2.50
C GLU A 162 5.54 -24.22 -3.92
N GLY A 163 6.10 -23.19 -4.54
CA GLY A 163 5.60 -22.63 -5.81
C GLY A 163 4.52 -21.57 -5.59
N PRO A 164 3.82 -21.10 -6.65
CA PRO A 164 2.92 -19.95 -6.56
C PRO A 164 1.69 -20.25 -5.71
N ILE A 165 1.81 -20.08 -4.39
CA ILE A 165 0.69 -20.12 -3.47
C ILE A 165 -0.15 -18.83 -3.68
N PRO A 166 -1.43 -18.92 -4.12
CA PRO A 166 -2.27 -17.75 -4.29
C PRO A 166 -2.76 -17.25 -2.93
N ILE A 167 -1.93 -16.49 -2.21
CA ILE A 167 -2.32 -15.87 -0.94
C ILE A 167 -3.06 -14.57 -1.25
N ARG A 168 -4.39 -14.59 -1.09
CA ARG A 168 -5.21 -13.40 -1.26
C ARG A 168 -5.39 -12.71 0.09
N VAL A 169 -4.53 -11.73 0.37
CA VAL A 169 -4.73 -10.82 1.52
C VAL A 169 -5.93 -9.92 1.22
N TRP A 170 -6.96 -9.98 2.06
CA TRP A 170 -8.23 -9.27 1.83
C TRP A 170 -8.24 -7.93 2.57
N ARG A 171 -8.55 -6.85 1.85
CA ARG A 171 -9.43 -5.73 2.28
C ARG A 171 -9.64 -4.76 1.10
N GLY A 172 -10.70 -4.99 0.31
CA GLY A 172 -11.13 -4.11 -0.79
C GLY A 172 -10.96 -4.73 -2.18
N ARG A 173 -11.94 -4.51 -3.07
CA ARG A 173 -12.11 -5.23 -4.34
C ARG A 173 -10.88 -5.12 -5.28
N LYS A 174 -10.32 -6.28 -5.63
CA LYS A 174 -9.28 -6.59 -6.65
C LYS A 174 -7.87 -5.98 -6.42
N PRO A 175 -6.83 -6.81 -6.18
CA PRO A 175 -5.45 -6.36 -6.36
C PRO A 175 -5.17 -6.23 -7.86
N CYS A 176 -5.02 -4.99 -8.34
CA CYS A 176 -4.56 -4.72 -9.70
C CYS A 176 -3.05 -4.49 -9.65
N PHE A 177 -2.26 -5.56 -9.76
CA PHE A 177 -0.81 -5.47 -9.88
C PHE A 177 -0.43 -4.64 -11.11
N ARG A 178 0.17 -3.46 -10.89
CA ARG A 178 1.03 -2.72 -11.82
C ARG A 178 1.53 -1.48 -11.10
N SER A 179 2.86 -1.29 -11.04
CA SER A 179 3.48 -0.01 -10.68
C SER A 179 2.77 1.14 -11.40
N LEU A 180 2.24 2.10 -10.64
CA LEU A 180 1.59 3.27 -11.19
C LEU A 180 2.25 4.50 -10.58
N LYS A 181 3.11 5.17 -11.35
CA LYS A 181 3.39 6.58 -11.11
C LYS A 181 2.13 7.38 -11.45
N ALA A 182 1.91 8.54 -10.84
CA ALA A 182 0.78 9.42 -11.20
C ALA A 182 0.75 9.72 -12.73
N THR A 183 1.91 9.74 -13.37
CA THR A 183 2.09 9.84 -14.83
C THR A 183 1.60 8.61 -15.61
N ASP A 184 1.68 7.40 -15.05
CA ASP A 184 1.22 6.16 -15.67
C ASP A 184 -0.31 6.02 -15.64
N VAL A 185 -0.95 6.50 -14.57
CA VAL A 185 -2.42 6.63 -14.51
C VAL A 185 -2.90 7.53 -15.65
N PHE A 186 -2.23 8.67 -15.85
CA PHE A 186 -2.56 9.63 -16.89
C PHE A 186 -2.35 9.07 -18.30
N ARG A 187 -1.23 8.38 -18.55
CA ARG A 187 -0.91 7.73 -19.84
C ARG A 187 -1.90 6.61 -20.17
N LYS A 188 -2.35 5.85 -19.15
CA LYS A 188 -3.34 4.77 -19.29
C LYS A 188 -4.75 5.31 -19.53
N MET A 189 -5.11 6.43 -18.89
CA MET A 189 -6.38 7.14 -19.14
C MET A 189 -6.42 7.83 -20.52
N ARG A 190 -5.30 8.37 -21.00
CA ARG A 190 -5.17 8.93 -22.36
C ARG A 190 -5.28 7.87 -23.46
N ARG A 191 -4.72 6.66 -23.26
CA ARG A 191 -4.87 5.53 -24.20
C ARG A 191 -6.30 4.97 -24.28
N ARG A 192 -7.14 5.18 -23.26
CA ARG A 192 -8.56 4.78 -23.26
C ARG A 192 -9.52 5.86 -23.80
N ASN A 193 -9.00 6.94 -24.40
CA ASN A 193 -9.79 8.04 -24.99
C ASN A 193 -10.84 8.63 -24.01
N ARG A 194 -10.53 8.65 -22.70
CA ARG A 194 -11.43 9.12 -21.64
C ARG A 194 -11.01 10.46 -21.01
N LEU A 195 -10.09 11.19 -21.63
CA LEU A 195 -9.67 12.52 -21.18
C LEU A 195 -9.90 13.52 -22.31
N SER A 196 -10.68 14.56 -22.02
CA SER A 196 -10.78 15.76 -22.85
C SER A 196 -9.43 16.49 -22.90
N SER A 197 -9.13 17.11 -24.05
CA SER A 197 -7.90 17.89 -24.29
C SER A 197 -7.67 19.01 -23.26
N ALA A 198 -8.72 19.49 -22.60
CA ALA A 198 -8.66 20.51 -21.54
C ALA A 198 -7.92 20.02 -20.28
N VAL A 199 -8.15 18.77 -19.86
CA VAL A 199 -7.51 18.18 -18.66
C VAL A 199 -5.99 17.99 -18.86
N SER A 200 -5.57 17.77 -20.12
CA SER A 200 -4.14 17.65 -20.47
C SER A 200 -3.39 18.98 -20.42
N ARG A 201 -4.09 20.12 -20.65
CA ARG A 201 -3.48 21.46 -20.62
C ARG A 201 -3.29 21.95 -19.18
N GLN A 202 -4.24 21.70 -18.29
CA GLN A 202 -4.20 22.16 -16.89
C GLN A 202 -3.08 21.48 -16.06
N PHE A 203 -2.71 20.24 -16.41
CA PHE A 203 -1.57 19.54 -15.82
C PHE A 203 -0.21 20.05 -16.33
N ARG A 204 -0.14 20.48 -17.60
CA ARG A 204 1.08 21.02 -18.22
C ARG A 204 1.50 22.35 -17.62
N THR A 205 0.55 23.15 -17.16
CA THR A 205 0.82 24.49 -16.60
C THR A 205 1.17 24.47 -15.11
N ASN A 206 0.63 23.53 -14.33
CA ASN A 206 0.75 23.60 -12.86
C ASN A 206 1.73 22.58 -12.24
N VAL A 207 2.04 21.47 -12.92
CA VAL A 207 2.83 20.36 -12.32
C VAL A 207 4.23 20.23 -12.93
N TRP A 208 4.40 20.60 -14.20
CA TRP A 208 5.69 20.48 -14.91
C TRP A 208 6.82 21.41 -14.43
N PRO A 209 6.59 22.60 -13.85
CA PRO A 209 7.70 23.43 -13.35
C PRO A 209 8.32 22.93 -12.03
N ALA A 210 7.61 22.09 -11.25
CA ALA A 210 8.05 21.65 -9.92
C ALA A 210 8.79 20.31 -9.91
N MET A 211 8.78 19.55 -11.01
CA MET A 211 9.59 18.34 -11.15
C MET A 211 10.96 18.70 -11.73
N GLY A 212 11.89 19.04 -10.85
CA GLY A 212 13.30 19.20 -11.17
C GLY A 212 13.83 17.99 -11.95
N LYS A 213 14.59 18.28 -13.00
CA LYS A 213 15.30 17.32 -13.86
C LYS A 213 16.05 16.29 -13.00
N VAL A 214 15.59 15.04 -12.99
CA VAL A 214 16.47 13.91 -12.71
C VAL A 214 16.99 13.44 -14.06
N ILE A 215 18.20 13.90 -14.37
CA ILE A 215 19.04 13.40 -15.45
C ILE A 215 19.35 11.95 -15.10
N VAL A 216 18.94 11.03 -15.97
CA VAL A 216 19.43 9.64 -15.96
C VAL A 216 20.88 9.71 -16.43
N LEU A 217 21.83 9.42 -15.54
CA LEU A 217 23.15 8.96 -15.94
C LEU A 217 23.10 7.44 -15.95
N ASN A 218 23.16 6.92 -17.18
CA ASN A 218 23.40 5.56 -17.68
C ASN A 218 23.03 4.37 -16.81
#